data_AF-A0A935E7P7-F1
#
_entry.id   AF-A0A935E7P7-F1
#
_cell.length_a   1.000
_cell.length_b   1.000
_cell.length_c   1.000
_cell.angle_alpha   90.00
_cell.angle_beta   90.00
_cell.angle_gamma   90.00
#
_symmetry.space_group_name_H-M   'P 1'
#
loop_
_entity.id
_entity.type
_entity.pdbx_description
1 polymer ?
#
loop_
_entity_poly.entity_id
_entity_poly.type
_entity_poly.pdbx_seq_one_letter_code
_entity_poly.pdbx_strand_id
1 'polypeptide(L)'
;MSTTHLWWYLARSSGLVLLVCVTATILWGLLLSTRLIRRRSLPRWLLDLHRFLGSLTLALLMLHVGALVADSNVSFDLADVMVPGASAWRTGAVAWGIVGGWLIVAIQVTSWLRRRLSRSVWRWVHWSSVVVYVASIVHAIQSGSDVNNRIYVSVAVVSGLAVVFVALVRVVEGMAKRAAPST
;
A
#
# COMPACT_ATOMS: atom_id res chain seq x y z
N MET A 1 26.06 -3.50 18.80
CA MET A 1 24.89 -2.61 18.64
C MET A 1 23.90 -2.96 19.73
N SER A 2 23.53 -2.03 20.61
CA SER A 2 22.48 -2.28 21.60
C SER A 2 21.17 -2.62 20.88
N THR A 3 20.49 -3.67 21.33
CA THR A 3 19.23 -4.19 20.74
C THR A 3 18.16 -3.10 20.59
N THR A 4 18.20 -2.08 21.45
CA THR A 4 17.34 -0.88 21.44
C THR A 4 17.42 -0.09 20.14
N HIS A 5 18.58 0.00 19.47
CA HIS A 5 18.69 0.72 18.20
C HIS A 5 18.25 -0.13 17.00
N LEU A 6 18.36 -1.46 17.10
CA LEU A 6 18.00 -2.36 16.01
C LEU A 6 16.53 -2.22 15.63
N TRP A 7 15.63 -2.29 16.61
CA TRP A 7 14.18 -2.21 16.37
C TRP A 7 13.76 -0.87 15.81
N TRP A 8 14.35 0.21 16.31
CA TRP A 8 14.12 1.57 15.82
C TRP A 8 14.51 1.73 14.34
N TYR A 9 15.70 1.25 13.94
CA TYR A 9 16.14 1.28 12.54
C TYR A 9 15.31 0.35 11.67
N LEU A 10 14.94 -0.82 12.18
CA LEU A 10 14.13 -1.80 11.47
C LEU A 10 12.72 -1.27 11.21
N ALA A 11 12.07 -0.66 12.21
CA ALA A 11 10.75 -0.05 12.07
C ALA A 11 10.75 1.07 11.03
N ARG A 12 11.75 1.97 11.08
CA ARG A 12 11.88 3.05 10.07
C ARG A 12 12.15 2.52 8.66
N SER A 13 13.19 1.70 8.50
CA SER A 13 13.58 1.18 7.19
C SER A 13 12.50 0.31 6.56
N SER A 14 11.88 -0.59 7.32
CA SER A 14 10.76 -1.42 6.83
C SER A 14 9.56 -0.57 6.44
N GLY A 15 9.25 0.51 7.16
CA GLY A 15 8.16 1.44 6.80
C GLY A 15 8.39 2.16 5.47
N LEU A 16 9.63 2.61 5.23
CA LEU A 16 10.02 3.22 3.95
C LEU A 16 9.95 2.22 2.79
N VAL A 17 10.51 1.03 2.99
CA VAL A 17 10.50 -0.03 1.96
C VAL A 17 9.06 -0.50 1.70
N LEU A 18 8.22 -0.56 2.74
CA LEU A 18 6.80 -0.86 2.62
C LEU A 18 6.09 0.18 1.73
N LEU A 19 6.31 1.47 1.95
CA LEU A 19 5.72 2.53 1.13
C LEU A 19 6.12 2.40 -0.35
N VAL A 20 7.40 2.13 -0.63
CA VAL A 20 7.90 1.87 -1.98
C VAL A 20 7.22 0.63 -2.58
N CYS A 21 7.10 -0.44 -1.81
CA CYS A 21 6.50 -1.70 -2.26
C CYS A 21 4.99 -1.55 -2.55
N VAL A 22 4.24 -0.85 -1.69
CA VAL A 22 2.83 -0.49 -1.92
C VAL A 22 2.70 0.30 -3.23
N THR A 23 3.54 1.31 -3.41
CA THR A 23 3.52 2.16 -4.61
C THR A 23 3.80 1.35 -5.88
N ALA A 24 4.84 0.52 -5.85
CA ALA A 24 5.20 -0.37 -6.96
C ALA A 24 4.06 -1.35 -7.28
N THR A 25 3.44 -1.96 -6.26
CA THR A 25 2.33 -2.91 -6.42
C THR A 25 1.14 -2.25 -7.12
N ILE A 26 0.79 -1.03 -6.73
CA ILE A 26 -0.34 -0.28 -7.29
C ILE A 26 -0.05 0.19 -8.70
N LEU A 27 1.11 0.79 -8.95
CA LEU A 27 1.54 1.18 -10.29
C LEU A 27 1.50 0.00 -11.25
N TRP A 28 2.06 -1.13 -10.83
CA TRP A 28 2.08 -2.35 -11.62
C TRP A 28 0.67 -2.89 -11.88
N GLY A 29 -0.18 -2.92 -10.86
CA GLY A 29 -1.58 -3.33 -11.00
C GLY A 29 -2.38 -2.43 -11.95
N LEU A 30 -2.16 -1.11 -11.88
CA LEU A 30 -2.80 -0.15 -12.77
C LEU A 30 -2.31 -0.32 -14.22
N LEU A 31 -1.00 -0.47 -14.44
CA LEU A 31 -0.42 -0.72 -15.77
C LEU A 31 -0.96 -2.01 -16.41
N LEU A 32 -1.13 -3.08 -15.63
CA LEU A 32 -1.75 -4.32 -16.11
C LEU A 32 -3.25 -4.15 -16.42
N SER A 33 -3.89 -3.14 -15.84
CA SER A 33 -5.32 -2.86 -16.00
C SER A 33 -5.65 -1.93 -17.17
N THR A 34 -4.72 -1.08 -17.60
CA THR A 34 -4.88 -0.14 -18.72
C THR A 34 -4.67 -0.81 -20.08
N ARG A 35 -4.95 -0.09 -21.17
CA ARG A 35 -4.61 -0.48 -22.55
C ARG A 35 -3.24 0.02 -22.98
N LEU A 36 -2.54 0.79 -22.14
CA LEU A 36 -1.18 1.28 -22.39
C LEU A 36 -0.23 0.13 -22.75
N ILE A 37 -0.46 -1.04 -22.16
CA ILE A 37 0.24 -2.27 -22.54
C ILE A 37 -0.75 -3.18 -23.29
N ARG A 38 -0.38 -3.60 -24.51
CA ARG A 38 -1.20 -4.42 -25.40
C ARG A 38 -1.50 -5.78 -24.76
N ARG A 39 -2.69 -5.91 -24.15
CA ARG A 39 -3.14 -7.07 -23.36
C ARG A 39 -2.96 -8.45 -24.02
N ARG A 40 -2.96 -8.52 -25.35
CA ARG A 40 -2.94 -9.79 -26.11
C ARG A 40 -1.57 -10.49 -26.12
N SER A 41 -0.50 -9.80 -25.70
CA SER A 41 0.88 -10.32 -25.71
C SER A 41 1.57 -10.20 -24.36
N LEU A 42 0.83 -10.02 -23.26
CA LEU A 42 1.44 -9.88 -21.94
C LEU A 42 1.94 -11.23 -21.42
N PRO A 43 3.25 -11.36 -21.08
CA PRO A 43 3.78 -12.54 -20.45
C PRO A 43 3.10 -12.83 -19.10
N ARG A 44 2.94 -14.12 -18.77
CA ARG A 44 2.33 -14.55 -17.49
C ARG A 44 3.10 -14.06 -16.27
N TRP A 45 4.44 -13.95 -16.38
CA TRP A 45 5.31 -13.52 -15.28
C TRP A 45 4.99 -12.11 -14.75
N LEU A 46 4.38 -11.23 -15.56
CA LEU A 46 3.99 -9.90 -15.09
C LEU A 46 2.92 -9.96 -14.00
N LEU A 47 1.98 -10.90 -14.14
CA LEU A 47 0.95 -11.15 -13.12
C LEU A 47 1.58 -11.80 -11.88
N ASP A 48 2.55 -12.69 -12.08
CA ASP A 48 3.26 -13.32 -10.97
C ASP A 48 4.09 -12.29 -10.19
N LEU A 49 4.70 -11.31 -10.88
CA LEU A 49 5.36 -10.18 -10.24
C LEU A 49 4.37 -9.34 -9.41
N HIS A 50 3.16 -9.05 -9.92
CA HIS A 50 2.13 -8.36 -9.14
C HIS A 50 1.76 -9.11 -7.86
N ARG A 51 1.59 -10.44 -7.96
CA ARG A 51 1.26 -11.31 -6.82
C ARG A 51 2.40 -11.37 -5.80
N PHE A 52 3.64 -11.43 -6.29
CA PHE A 52 4.84 -11.39 -5.46
C PHE A 52 4.93 -10.06 -4.71
N LEU A 53 4.79 -8.92 -5.41
CA LEU A 53 4.81 -7.59 -4.80
C LEU A 53 3.71 -7.40 -3.74
N GLY A 54 2.49 -7.91 -3.99
CA GLY A 54 1.42 -7.89 -3.00
C GLY A 54 1.75 -8.71 -1.75
N SER A 55 2.33 -9.90 -1.93
CA SER A 55 2.74 -10.76 -0.80
C SER A 55 3.92 -10.16 -0.03
N LEU A 56 4.87 -9.54 -0.74
CA LEU A 56 6.01 -8.83 -0.15
C LEU A 56 5.54 -7.59 0.64
N THR A 57 4.55 -6.87 0.14
CA THR A 57 3.90 -5.75 0.86
C THR A 57 3.31 -6.22 2.18
N LEU A 58 2.59 -7.35 2.19
CA LEU A 58 2.06 -7.92 3.44
C LEU A 58 3.17 -8.33 4.40
N ALA A 59 4.24 -8.99 3.91
CA ALA A 59 5.36 -9.39 4.74
C ALA A 59 6.09 -8.19 5.37
N LEU A 60 6.31 -7.12 4.59
CA LEU A 60 6.91 -5.88 5.07
C LEU A 60 6.02 -5.16 6.08
N LEU A 61 4.70 -5.19 5.91
CA LEU A 61 3.76 -4.67 6.91
C LEU A 61 3.89 -5.42 8.23
N MET A 62 3.93 -6.75 8.19
CA MET A 62 4.12 -7.57 9.41
C MET A 62 5.47 -7.28 10.07
N LEU A 63 6.53 -7.12 9.27
CA LEU A 63 7.86 -6.75 9.76
C LEU A 63 7.85 -5.35 10.41
N HIS A 64 7.23 -4.38 9.77
CA HIS A 64 7.13 -3.01 10.26
C HIS A 64 6.38 -2.94 11.59
N VAL A 65 5.21 -3.55 11.65
CA VAL A 65 4.39 -3.63 12.86
C VAL A 65 5.11 -4.41 13.96
N GLY A 66 5.70 -5.57 13.64
CA GLY A 66 6.45 -6.37 14.60
C GLY A 66 7.66 -5.62 15.17
N ALA A 67 8.36 -4.84 14.35
CA ALA A 67 9.45 -4.00 14.80
C ALA A 67 8.99 -2.84 15.70
N LEU A 68 7.82 -2.26 15.44
CA LEU A 68 7.21 -1.23 16.30
C LEU A 68 6.83 -1.79 17.68
N VAL A 69 6.23 -2.99 17.72
CA VAL A 69 5.86 -3.65 18.99
C VAL A 69 7.10 -4.07 19.78
N ALA A 70 8.19 -4.43 19.10
CA ALA A 70 9.46 -4.81 19.74
C ALA A 70 10.34 -3.61 20.13
N ASP A 71 10.01 -2.39 19.68
CA ASP A 71 10.78 -1.18 19.99
C ASP A 71 10.49 -0.73 21.43
N SER A 72 11.51 -0.70 22.27
CA SER A 72 11.40 -0.22 23.65
C SER A 72 11.45 1.30 23.79
N ASN A 73 11.71 2.05 22.71
CA ASN A 73 11.70 3.51 22.73
C ASN A 73 10.28 4.10 22.71
N VAL A 74 9.31 3.37 22.15
CA VAL A 74 7.89 3.74 22.14
C VAL A 74 7.09 2.49 22.50
N SER A 75 6.66 2.38 23.75
CA SER A 75 5.85 1.26 24.22
C SER A 75 4.45 1.34 23.61
N PHE A 76 4.23 0.56 22.55
CA PHE A 76 2.91 0.36 21.93
C PHE A 76 2.26 -0.90 22.51
N ASP A 77 1.05 -0.75 23.05
CA ASP A 77 0.24 -1.91 23.42
C ASP A 77 -0.40 -2.54 22.18
N LEU A 78 -0.88 -3.79 22.31
CA LEU A 78 -1.56 -4.49 21.20
C LEU A 78 -2.78 -3.69 20.69
N ALA A 79 -3.47 -2.99 21.59
CA ALA A 79 -4.59 -2.13 21.24
C ALA A 79 -4.15 -0.94 20.35
N ASP A 80 -2.98 -0.36 20.62
CA ASP A 80 -2.44 0.79 19.88
C ASP A 80 -2.12 0.48 18.43
N VAL A 81 -1.93 -0.80 18.12
CA VAL A 81 -1.54 -1.29 16.80
C VAL A 81 -2.72 -1.89 16.03
N MET A 82 -3.78 -2.30 16.74
CA MET A 82 -4.96 -2.94 16.12
C MET A 82 -6.16 -2.00 15.99
N VAL A 83 -6.31 -1.01 16.87
CA VAL A 83 -7.49 -0.15 16.97
C VAL A 83 -7.15 1.29 16.57
N PRO A 84 -7.74 1.83 15.48
CA PRO A 84 -7.57 3.23 15.13
C PRO A 84 -8.00 4.13 16.28
N GLY A 85 -7.11 5.03 16.73
CA GLY A 85 -7.40 5.99 17.79
C GLY A 85 -7.04 5.55 19.21
N ALA A 86 -6.57 4.32 19.41
CA ALA A 86 -6.15 3.85 20.73
C ALA A 86 -4.82 4.48 21.17
N SER A 87 -3.88 4.67 20.24
CA SER A 87 -2.56 5.23 20.57
C SER A 87 -2.62 6.72 20.92
N ALA A 88 -2.07 7.07 22.08
CA ALA A 88 -1.82 8.46 22.46
C ALA A 88 -0.68 9.10 21.65
N TRP A 89 0.19 8.30 21.02
CA TRP A 89 1.27 8.79 20.18
C TRP A 89 0.76 9.10 18.77
N ARG A 90 0.76 10.37 18.37
CA ARG A 90 0.37 10.84 17.03
C ARG A 90 -0.88 10.10 16.50
N THR A 91 -1.95 10.12 17.30
CA THR A 91 -3.18 9.34 17.12
C THR A 91 -3.71 9.34 15.68
N GLY A 92 -3.70 10.49 15.01
CA GLY A 92 -4.09 10.61 13.61
C GLY A 92 -3.20 9.81 12.65
N ALA A 93 -1.88 9.91 12.80
CA ALA A 93 -0.93 9.18 11.97
C ALA A 93 -1.12 7.67 12.15
N VAL A 94 -1.17 7.21 13.40
CA VAL A 94 -1.33 5.78 13.72
C VAL A 94 -2.67 5.24 13.20
N ALA A 95 -3.77 5.98 13.36
CA ALA A 95 -5.08 5.58 12.85
C ALA A 95 -5.06 5.31 11.33
N TRP A 96 -4.43 6.19 10.53
CA TRP A 96 -4.27 5.98 9.09
C TRP A 96 -3.41 4.76 8.77
N GLY A 97 -2.37 4.51 9.56
CA GLY A 97 -1.52 3.32 9.44
C GLY A 97 -2.32 2.03 9.67
N ILE A 98 -3.15 1.99 10.71
CA ILE A 98 -3.99 0.85 11.06
C ILE A 98 -5.04 0.58 9.98
N VAL A 99 -5.75 1.63 9.53
CA VAL A 99 -6.73 1.51 8.44
C VAL A 99 -6.06 0.98 7.17
N GLY A 100 -4.91 1.53 6.79
CA GLY A 100 -4.13 1.05 5.64
C GLY A 100 -3.68 -0.41 5.80
N GLY A 101 -3.19 -0.77 6.99
CA GLY A 101 -2.74 -2.13 7.31
C GLY A 101 -3.87 -3.17 7.19
N TRP A 102 -5.04 -2.90 7.77
CA TRP A 102 -6.19 -3.78 7.65
C TRP A 102 -6.68 -3.92 6.20
N LEU A 103 -6.67 -2.84 5.42
CA LEU A 103 -7.02 -2.89 4.01
C LEU A 103 -6.01 -3.73 3.20
N ILE A 104 -4.70 -3.63 3.48
CA ILE A 104 -3.68 -4.50 2.86
C ILE A 104 -3.99 -5.97 3.15
N VAL A 105 -4.26 -6.31 4.42
CA VAL A 105 -4.62 -7.68 4.83
C VAL A 105 -5.87 -8.15 4.10
N ALA A 106 -6.94 -7.33 4.07
CA ALA A 106 -8.19 -7.66 3.39
C ALA A 106 -7.99 -7.89 1.88
N ILE A 107 -7.23 -7.03 1.20
CA ILE A 107 -6.91 -7.16 -0.22
C ILE A 107 -6.12 -8.45 -0.48
N GLN A 108 -5.14 -8.76 0.36
CA GLN A 108 -4.29 -9.93 0.18
C GLN A 108 -5.07 -11.24 0.39
N VAL A 109 -5.83 -11.33 1.49
CA VAL A 109 -6.67 -12.50 1.82
C VAL A 109 -7.72 -12.72 0.74
N THR A 110 -8.44 -11.68 0.32
CA THR A 110 -9.45 -11.81 -0.75
C THR A 110 -8.82 -12.17 -2.09
N SER A 111 -7.58 -11.74 -2.37
CA SER A 111 -6.86 -12.09 -3.60
C SER A 111 -6.41 -13.55 -3.62
N TRP A 112 -5.96 -14.11 -2.49
CA TRP A 112 -5.71 -15.55 -2.36
C TRP A 112 -7.00 -16.37 -2.48
N LEU A 113 -8.09 -15.88 -1.91
CA LEU A 113 -9.42 -16.51 -1.95
C LEU A 113 -10.23 -16.16 -3.21
N ARG A 114 -9.65 -15.49 -4.21
CA ARG A 114 -10.38 -15.01 -5.41
C ARG A 114 -11.21 -16.10 -6.09
N ARG A 115 -10.73 -17.35 -6.11
CA ARG A 115 -11.45 -18.49 -6.73
C ARG A 115 -12.74 -18.88 -5.99
N ARG A 116 -12.88 -18.50 -4.71
CA ARG A 116 -14.03 -18.80 -3.85
C ARG A 116 -14.97 -17.61 -3.66
N LEU A 117 -14.61 -16.43 -4.17
CA LEU A 117 -15.36 -15.19 -4.02
C LEU A 117 -16.05 -14.79 -5.33
N SER A 118 -17.17 -14.08 -5.22
CA SER A 118 -17.79 -13.46 -6.38
C SER A 118 -16.85 -12.41 -6.98
N ARG A 119 -16.89 -12.26 -8.32
CA ARG A 119 -16.05 -11.27 -9.02
C ARG A 119 -16.31 -9.84 -8.54
N SER A 120 -17.55 -9.52 -8.16
CA SER A 120 -17.94 -8.20 -7.68
C SER A 120 -17.32 -7.89 -6.32
N VAL A 121 -17.40 -8.81 -5.36
CA VAL A 121 -16.83 -8.63 -4.01
C VAL A 121 -15.31 -8.48 -4.10
N TRP A 122 -14.64 -9.39 -4.81
CA TRP A 122 -13.19 -9.30 -4.99
C TRP A 122 -12.78 -7.97 -5.63
N ARG A 123 -13.54 -7.50 -6.63
CA ARG A 123 -13.26 -6.22 -7.28
C ARG A 123 -13.42 -5.04 -6.33
N TRP A 124 -14.50 -4.97 -5.55
CA TRP A 124 -14.70 -3.87 -4.61
C TRP A 124 -13.58 -3.79 -3.56
N VAL A 125 -13.22 -4.94 -2.97
CA VAL A 125 -12.11 -4.99 -2.01
C VAL A 125 -10.79 -4.63 -2.69
N HIS A 126 -10.50 -5.18 -3.87
CA HIS A 126 -9.24 -4.86 -4.55
C HIS A 126 -9.13 -3.38 -4.96
N TRP A 127 -10.25 -2.70 -5.20
CA TRP A 127 -10.27 -1.25 -5.48
C TRP A 127 -9.94 -0.39 -4.25
N SER A 128 -10.07 -0.92 -3.02
CA SER A 128 -9.62 -0.19 -1.83
C SER A 128 -8.10 -0.02 -1.75
N SER A 129 -7.33 -0.62 -2.67
CA SER A 129 -5.90 -0.35 -2.84
C SER A 129 -5.59 1.13 -3.06
N VAL A 130 -6.50 1.89 -3.68
CA VAL A 130 -6.35 3.35 -3.80
C VAL A 130 -6.41 4.03 -2.42
N VAL A 131 -7.33 3.56 -1.55
CA VAL A 131 -7.43 4.05 -0.17
C VAL A 131 -6.19 3.68 0.63
N VAL A 132 -5.66 2.46 0.44
CA VAL A 132 -4.36 2.06 1.04
C VAL A 132 -3.28 3.06 0.67
N TYR A 133 -3.14 3.40 -0.62
CA TYR A 133 -2.12 4.34 -1.06
C TYR A 133 -2.22 5.71 -0.36
N VAL A 134 -3.42 6.28 -0.36
CA VAL A 134 -3.68 7.58 0.28
C VAL A 134 -3.40 7.50 1.77
N ALA A 135 -3.93 6.47 2.46
CA ALA A 135 -3.71 6.27 3.88
C ALA A 135 -2.22 6.11 4.22
N SER A 136 -1.44 5.37 3.41
CA SER A 136 0.01 5.21 3.59
C SER A 136 0.76 6.54 3.44
N ILE A 137 0.39 7.38 2.47
CA ILE A 137 1.01 8.71 2.30
C ILE A 137 0.66 9.61 3.48
N VAL A 138 -0.61 9.65 3.89
CA VAL A 138 -1.05 10.46 5.04
C VAL A 138 -0.36 10.00 6.33
N HIS A 139 -0.29 8.69 6.57
CA HIS A 139 0.43 8.09 7.68
C HIS A 139 1.90 8.52 7.69
N ALA A 140 2.59 8.41 6.54
CA ALA A 140 4.01 8.73 6.43
C ALA A 140 4.32 10.23 6.57
N ILE A 141 3.41 11.12 6.13
CA ILE A 141 3.54 12.57 6.33
C ILE A 141 3.32 12.92 7.82
N GLN A 142 2.25 12.39 8.43
CA GLN A 142 1.89 12.73 9.81
C GLN A 142 2.82 12.09 10.86
N SER A 143 3.44 10.95 10.55
CA SER A 143 4.45 10.34 11.43
C SER A 143 5.70 11.22 11.57
N GLY A 144 5.98 12.09 10.59
CA GLY A 144 7.04 13.11 10.64
C GLY A 144 8.46 12.55 10.59
N SER A 145 8.62 11.25 10.33
CA SER A 145 9.89 10.52 10.52
C SER A 145 11.02 11.02 9.62
N ASP A 146 10.71 11.41 8.38
CA ASP A 146 11.70 11.70 7.33
C ASP A 146 11.30 12.87 6.40
N VAL A 147 10.29 13.67 6.77
CA VAL A 147 9.74 14.74 5.90
C VAL A 147 10.72 15.87 5.56
N ASN A 148 11.84 15.98 6.27
CA ASN A 148 12.92 16.93 5.98
C ASN A 148 14.00 16.37 5.04
N ASN A 149 13.99 15.07 4.74
CA ASN A 149 14.96 14.46 3.85
C ASN A 149 14.52 14.67 2.39
N ARG A 150 15.29 15.47 1.64
CA ARG A 150 14.98 15.86 0.25
C ARG A 150 14.86 14.65 -0.69
N ILE A 151 15.67 13.61 -0.51
CA ILE A 151 15.63 12.42 -1.37
C ILE A 151 14.32 11.67 -1.13
N TYR A 152 13.96 11.49 0.14
CA TYR A 152 12.70 10.86 0.54
C TYR A 152 11.49 11.60 -0.07
N VAL A 153 11.43 12.92 0.11
CA VAL A 153 10.35 13.75 -0.44
C VAL A 153 10.29 13.65 -1.96
N SER A 154 11.43 13.70 -2.65
CA SER A 154 11.49 13.61 -4.11
C SER A 154 10.96 12.28 -4.63
N VAL A 155 11.39 11.17 -4.03
CA VAL A 155 10.92 9.82 -4.42
C VAL A 155 9.42 9.67 -4.13
N ALA A 156 8.95 10.15 -2.97
CA ALA A 156 7.53 10.12 -2.62
C ALA A 156 6.67 10.93 -3.60
N VAL A 157 7.11 12.14 -3.97
CA VAL A 157 6.41 13.00 -4.93
C VAL A 157 6.39 12.38 -6.32
N VAL A 158 7.54 11.93 -6.85
CA VAL A 158 7.61 11.33 -8.20
C VAL A 158 6.75 10.08 -8.29
N SER A 159 6.82 9.21 -7.28
CA SER A 159 6.04 7.98 -7.25
C SER A 159 4.54 8.26 -7.08
N GLY A 160 4.15 9.28 -6.31
CA GLY A 160 2.77 9.77 -6.20
C GLY A 160 2.23 10.35 -7.50
N LEU A 161 3.01 11.19 -8.19
CA LEU A 161 2.62 11.71 -9.50
C LEU A 161 2.43 10.59 -10.51
N ALA A 162 3.29 9.57 -10.50
CA ALA A 162 3.12 8.39 -11.34
C ALA A 162 1.81 7.64 -11.03
N VAL A 163 1.48 7.44 -9.74
CA VAL A 163 0.23 6.77 -9.35
C VAL A 163 -0.98 7.56 -9.82
N VAL A 164 -1.00 8.87 -9.55
CA VAL A 164 -2.10 9.76 -9.97
C VAL A 164 -2.25 9.76 -11.49
N PHE A 165 -1.15 9.88 -12.23
CA PHE A 165 -1.16 9.85 -13.69
C PHE A 165 -1.78 8.56 -14.23
N VAL A 166 -1.31 7.38 -13.78
CA VAL A 166 -1.82 6.11 -14.29
C VAL A 166 -3.27 5.88 -13.83
N ALA A 167 -3.66 6.33 -12.63
CA ALA A 167 -5.03 6.26 -12.15
C ALA A 167 -5.97 7.12 -13.03
N LEU A 168 -5.57 8.33 -13.40
CA LEU A 168 -6.33 9.20 -14.30
C LEU A 168 -6.51 8.57 -15.68
N VAL A 169 -5.43 8.04 -16.27
CA VAL A 169 -5.52 7.31 -17.55
C VAL A 169 -6.55 6.18 -17.44
N ARG A 170 -6.55 5.45 -16.33
CA ARG A 170 -7.48 4.34 -16.14
C ARG A 170 -8.94 4.78 -16.01
N VAL A 171 -9.21 5.90 -15.34
CA VAL A 171 -10.56 6.48 -15.21
C VAL A 171 -11.06 6.94 -16.58
N VAL A 172 -10.24 7.66 -17.35
CA VAL A 172 -10.58 8.14 -18.70
C VAL A 172 -10.90 6.97 -19.64
N GLU A 173 -10.09 5.91 -19.64
CA GLU A 173 -10.39 4.69 -20.39
C GLU A 173 -11.72 4.04 -19.97
N GLY A 174 -12.05 4.11 -18.68
CA GLY A 174 -13.30 3.59 -18.13
C GLY A 174 -14.51 4.38 -18.60
N MET A 175 -14.41 5.71 -18.64
CA MET A 175 -15.45 6.61 -19.14
C MET A 175 -15.66 6.43 -20.64
N ALA A 176 -14.58 6.39 -21.43
CA ALA A 176 -14.64 6.20 -22.88
C ALA A 176 -15.36 4.89 -23.27
N LYS A 177 -15.17 3.81 -22.51
CA LYS A 177 -15.88 2.54 -22.75
C LYS A 177 -17.38 2.60 -22.43
N ARG A 178 -17.79 3.43 -21.47
CA ARG A 178 -19.20 3.60 -21.12
C ARG A 178 -19.94 4.51 -22.11
N ALA A 179 -19.23 5.45 -22.72
CA ALA A 179 -19.78 6.37 -23.72
C ALA A 179 -19.87 5.77 -25.13
N ALA A 180 -19.20 4.65 -25.41
CA ALA A 180 -19.29 3.98 -26.70
C ALA A 180 -20.66 3.29 -26.87
N PRO A 181 -21.40 3.52 -27.98
CA PRO A 181 -22.69 2.89 -28.22
C PRO A 181 -22.56 1.36 -28.33
N SER A 182 -23.51 0.64 -27.74
CA SER A 182 -23.60 -0.82 -27.85
C SER A 182 -24.09 -1.21 -29.25
N THR A 183 -23.16 -1.55 -30.14
CA THR A 183 -23.44 -2.20 -31.43
C THR A 183 -23.55 -3.70 -31.26
#